data_AF-A0A2W6B121-F1
#
_entry.id   AF-A0A2W6B121-F1
#
_cell.length_a   1.000
_cell.length_b   1.000
_cell.length_c   1.000
_cell.angle_alpha   90.00
_cell.angle_beta   90.00
_cell.angle_gamma   90.00
#
_symmetry.space_group_name_H-M   'P 1'
#
loop_
_entity.id
_entity.type
_entity.pdbx_description
1 polymer ?
#
loop_
_entity_poly.entity_id
_entity_poly.type
_entity_poly.pdbx_seq_one_letter_code
_entity_poly.pdbx_strand_id
1 'polypeptide(L)'
;MAGPDKPFAIWLNATMHARGLSQAAVARQVGVADAQVSRWRRGNVTPSVRYLRRIASTFDVPQATLEQMAGFASSEVGEGEEQWSVDPESEAEIQALQVRLRDIMEHKLPRSLWRTYGEACESFAVELAASFDRVLDEAQGKTDRRIGFHWNDD
;
A
#
# COMPACT_ATOMS: atom_id res chain seq x y z
N MET A 1 17.92 2.10 -21.48
CA MET A 1 18.71 1.69 -20.29
C MET A 1 17.72 1.62 -19.13
N ALA A 2 17.53 0.43 -18.55
CA ALA A 2 16.57 0.21 -17.47
C ALA A 2 17.01 1.02 -16.23
N GLY A 3 16.10 1.84 -15.68
CA GLY A 3 16.35 2.55 -14.42
C GLY A 3 16.63 1.56 -13.29
N PRO A 4 17.23 2.00 -12.17
CA PRO A 4 17.70 1.10 -11.12
C PRO A 4 16.56 0.18 -10.68
N ASP A 5 16.73 -1.10 -10.99
CA ASP A 5 15.81 -2.17 -10.65
C ASP A 5 15.51 -2.10 -9.14
N LYS A 6 14.24 -1.87 -8.79
CA LYS A 6 13.81 -1.63 -7.40
C LYS A 6 14.03 -2.91 -6.58
N PRO A 7 15.08 -3.00 -5.74
CA PRO A 7 15.56 -4.28 -5.22
C PRO A 7 14.52 -5.00 -4.35
N PHE A 8 13.75 -4.22 -3.58
CA PHE A 8 12.65 -4.74 -2.76
C PHE A 8 11.56 -5.42 -3.61
N ALA A 9 11.18 -4.83 -4.74
CA ALA A 9 10.13 -5.36 -5.59
C ALA A 9 10.55 -6.71 -6.20
N ILE A 10 11.81 -6.82 -6.61
CA ILE A 10 12.41 -8.07 -7.10
C ILE A 10 12.39 -9.13 -6.02
N TRP A 11 12.89 -8.81 -4.83
CA TRP A 11 12.90 -9.72 -3.69
C TRP A 11 11.50 -10.21 -3.33
N LEU A 12 10.49 -9.33 -3.30
CA LEU A 12 9.12 -9.69 -2.98
C LEU A 12 8.54 -10.68 -4.01
N ASN A 13 8.75 -10.41 -5.30
CA ASN A 13 8.28 -11.30 -6.37
C ASN A 13 8.95 -12.68 -6.30
N ALA A 14 10.27 -12.73 -6.08
CA ALA A 14 11.01 -13.98 -5.95
C ALA A 14 10.54 -14.79 -4.73
N THR A 15 10.35 -14.12 -3.58
CA THR A 15 9.89 -14.76 -2.34
C THR A 15 8.49 -15.34 -2.51
N MET A 16 7.58 -14.62 -3.17
CA MET A 16 6.24 -15.11 -3.47
C MET A 16 6.27 -16.33 -4.38
N HIS A 17 7.07 -16.30 -5.44
CA HIS A 17 7.20 -17.43 -6.36
C HIS A 17 7.79 -18.67 -5.67
N ALA A 18 8.85 -18.51 -4.88
CA ALA A 18 9.49 -19.61 -4.16
C ALA A 18 8.58 -20.26 -3.11
N ARG A 19 7.70 -19.48 -2.47
CA ARG A 19 6.75 -19.95 -1.46
C ARG A 19 5.36 -20.29 -2.02
N GLY A 20 5.15 -20.19 -3.33
CA GLY A 20 3.85 -20.43 -3.97
C GLY A 20 2.73 -19.50 -3.50
N LEU A 21 3.07 -18.28 -3.06
CA LEU A 21 2.12 -17.34 -2.47
C LEU A 21 1.47 -16.45 -3.52
N SER A 22 0.14 -16.33 -3.45
CA SER A 22 -0.59 -15.34 -4.21
C SER A 22 -0.48 -13.95 -3.56
N GLN A 23 -0.76 -12.91 -4.35
CA GLN A 23 -0.75 -11.52 -3.85
C GLN A 23 -1.73 -11.32 -2.68
N ALA A 24 -2.94 -11.87 -2.81
CA ALA A 24 -3.94 -11.85 -1.76
C ALA A 24 -3.49 -12.63 -0.49
N ALA A 25 -2.69 -13.68 -0.64
CA ALA A 25 -2.15 -14.40 0.51
C ALA A 25 -1.14 -13.53 1.28
N VAL A 26 -0.22 -12.87 0.57
CA VAL A 26 0.71 -11.91 1.19
C VAL A 26 -0.02 -10.74 1.82
N ALA A 27 -1.04 -10.21 1.15
CA ALA A 27 -1.85 -9.11 1.66
C ALA A 27 -2.54 -9.47 2.99
N ARG A 28 -3.11 -10.68 3.09
CA ARG A 28 -3.70 -11.18 4.34
C ARG A 28 -2.67 -11.41 5.44
N GLN A 29 -1.53 -12.03 5.11
CA GLN A 29 -0.48 -12.33 6.10
C GLN A 29 0.16 -11.05 6.64
N VAL A 30 0.41 -10.08 5.77
CA VAL A 30 0.98 -8.78 6.15
C VAL A 30 -0.10 -7.83 6.69
N GLY A 31 -1.39 -8.13 6.50
CA GLY A 31 -2.53 -7.32 6.94
C GLY A 31 -2.60 -5.95 6.27
N VAL A 32 -2.63 -5.97 4.93
CA VAL A 32 -2.77 -4.81 4.02
C VAL A 32 -3.76 -5.13 2.90
N ALA A 33 -4.17 -4.11 2.14
CA ALA A 33 -4.98 -4.31 0.95
C ALA A 33 -4.15 -4.97 -0.18
N ASP A 34 -4.79 -5.80 -1.00
CA ASP A 34 -4.13 -6.48 -2.12
C ASP A 34 -3.49 -5.51 -3.13
N ALA A 35 -4.17 -4.39 -3.40
CA ALA A 35 -3.67 -3.30 -4.24
C ALA A 35 -2.32 -2.73 -3.75
N GLN A 36 -2.10 -2.72 -2.44
CA GLN A 36 -0.87 -2.22 -1.84
C GLN A 36 0.32 -3.16 -2.13
N VAL A 37 0.09 -4.48 -2.03
CA VAL A 37 1.09 -5.49 -2.43
C VAL A 37 1.37 -5.42 -3.94
N SER A 38 0.34 -5.17 -4.76
CA SER A 38 0.50 -4.96 -6.21
C SER A 38 1.42 -3.79 -6.53
N ARG A 39 1.21 -2.65 -5.85
CA ARG A 39 2.03 -1.43 -6.01
C ARG A 39 3.49 -1.68 -5.58
N TRP A 40 3.70 -2.43 -4.50
CA TRP A 40 5.02 -2.84 -4.05
C TRP A 40 5.75 -3.75 -5.05
N ARG A 41 5.05 -4.74 -5.62
CA ARG A 41 5.62 -5.68 -6.61
C ARG A 41 6.01 -5.03 -7.92
N ARG A 42 5.29 -3.98 -8.34
CA ARG A 42 5.65 -3.12 -9.49
C ARG A 42 6.72 -2.09 -9.12
N GLY A 43 7.01 -1.95 -7.84
CA GLY A 43 7.88 -0.91 -7.31
C GLY A 43 7.30 0.50 -7.43
N ASN A 44 6.03 0.68 -7.78
CA ASN A 44 5.41 2.00 -7.91
C ASN A 44 5.44 2.78 -6.59
N VAL A 45 5.39 2.06 -5.46
CA VAL A 45 5.46 2.61 -4.11
C VAL A 45 6.48 1.80 -3.32
N THR A 46 7.38 2.49 -2.63
CA THR A 46 8.28 1.88 -1.65
C THR A 46 7.51 1.66 -0.34
N PRO A 47 7.51 0.45 0.26
CA PRO A 47 6.87 0.24 1.55
C PRO A 47 7.56 1.09 2.62
N SER A 48 6.79 1.64 3.56
CA SER A 48 7.37 2.29 4.72
C SER A 48 8.08 1.28 5.62
N VAL A 49 9.00 1.77 6.46
CA VAL A 49 9.73 0.95 7.46
C VAL A 49 8.79 0.09 8.32
N ARG A 50 7.59 0.58 8.67
CA ARG A 50 6.57 -0.20 9.38
C ARG A 50 6.10 -1.43 8.59
N TYR A 51 5.84 -1.25 7.30
CA TYR A 51 5.46 -2.38 6.44
C TYR A 51 6.65 -3.31 6.20
N LEU A 52 7.86 -2.77 6.05
CA LEU A 52 9.08 -3.59 5.97
C LEU A 52 9.27 -4.45 7.23
N ARG A 53 9.01 -3.91 8.43
CA ARG A 53 9.05 -4.67 9.69
C ARG A 53 7.99 -5.78 9.74
N ARG A 54 6.74 -5.49 9.34
CA ARG A 54 5.68 -6.52 9.28
C ARG A 54 6.00 -7.60 8.24
N ILE A 55 6.55 -7.20 7.10
CA ILE A 55 6.99 -8.13 6.05
C ILE A 55 8.17 -8.97 6.58
N ALA A 56 9.14 -8.35 7.24
CA ALA A 56 10.27 -9.02 7.88
C ALA A 56 9.80 -10.09 8.87
N SER A 57 8.88 -9.76 9.78
CA SER A 57 8.33 -10.71 10.74
C SER A 57 7.48 -11.80 10.07
N THR A 58 6.75 -11.48 9.00
CA THR A 58 5.88 -12.43 8.29
C THR A 58 6.70 -13.46 7.50
N PHE A 59 7.79 -13.01 6.87
CA PHE A 59 8.63 -13.86 6.03
C PHE A 59 9.84 -14.43 6.76
N ASP A 60 10.02 -14.10 8.04
CA ASP A 60 11.16 -14.45 8.88
C ASP A 60 12.50 -14.05 8.22
N VAL A 61 12.59 -12.77 7.86
CA VAL A 61 13.80 -12.18 7.25
C VAL A 61 14.26 -10.96 8.05
N PRO A 62 15.56 -10.65 8.07
CA PRO A 62 16.05 -9.47 8.78
C PRO A 62 15.47 -8.17 8.21
N GLN A 63 14.92 -7.31 9.08
CA GLN A 63 14.34 -6.02 8.70
C GLN A 63 15.36 -5.12 7.99
N ALA A 64 16.61 -5.10 8.48
CA ALA A 64 17.70 -4.30 7.90
C ALA A 64 17.96 -4.63 6.41
N THR A 65 17.80 -5.91 6.03
CA THR A 65 17.94 -6.34 4.64
C THR A 65 16.85 -5.72 3.76
N LEU A 66 15.60 -5.70 4.24
CA LEU A 66 14.49 -5.09 3.51
C LEU A 66 14.59 -3.57 3.44
N GLU A 67 15.06 -2.92 4.51
CA GLU A 67 15.32 -1.48 4.56
C GLU A 67 16.40 -1.06 3.56
N GLN A 68 17.50 -1.80 3.49
CA GLN A 68 18.54 -1.58 2.49
C GLN A 68 17.98 -1.73 1.07
N MET A 69 17.21 -2.80 0.81
CA MET A 69 16.58 -3.03 -0.49
C MET A 69 15.53 -1.97 -0.87
N ALA A 70 14.93 -1.32 0.12
CA ALA A 70 13.96 -0.25 -0.05
C ALA A 70 14.62 1.15 -0.06
N GLY A 71 15.93 1.25 0.16
CA GLY A 71 16.69 2.49 0.11
C GLY A 71 16.67 3.32 1.39
N PHE A 72 16.33 2.74 2.55
CA PHE A 72 16.32 3.42 3.85
C PHE A 72 17.69 3.42 4.55
N ALA A 73 18.72 2.83 3.95
CA ALA A 73 20.05 2.77 4.57
C ALA A 73 20.82 4.08 4.38
N SER A 74 20.81 4.95 5.40
CA SER A 74 22.00 5.60 5.99
C SER A 74 21.62 6.61 7.08
N SER A 75 21.73 6.24 8.35
CA SER A 75 22.70 6.81 9.30
C SER A 75 22.49 6.16 10.67
N GLU A 76 23.59 6.01 11.40
CA GLU A 76 23.70 5.23 12.62
C GLU A 76 22.81 5.73 13.77
N VAL A 77 22.22 4.75 14.47
CA VAL A 77 21.72 4.74 15.86
C VAL A 77 21.11 6.04 16.39
N GLY A 78 19.80 6.14 16.26
CA GLY A 78 18.95 6.76 17.27
C GLY A 78 17.94 5.73 17.74
N GLU A 79 18.17 5.11 18.90
CA GLU A 79 17.11 4.54 19.72
C GLU A 79 16.22 5.73 20.14
N GLY A 80 15.32 6.11 19.24
CA GLY A 80 14.25 7.05 19.46
C GLY A 80 12.99 6.34 19.08
N GLU A 81 12.18 5.99 20.07
CA GLU A 81 10.76 5.73 19.87
C GLU A 81 10.15 7.00 19.27
N GLU A 82 10.27 7.17 17.95
CA GLU A 82 9.49 8.15 17.21
C GLU A 82 8.08 7.59 17.08
N GLN A 83 7.39 7.68 18.22
CA GLN A 83 5.95 7.65 18.36
C GLN A 83 5.39 8.78 17.51
N TRP A 84 5.30 8.58 16.19
CA TRP A 84 4.31 9.31 15.40
C TRP A 84 2.94 8.80 15.86
N SER A 85 2.42 9.46 16.89
CA SER A 85 1.01 9.45 17.25
C SER A 85 0.23 9.69 15.97
N VAL A 86 -0.67 8.78 15.59
CA VAL A 86 -1.78 9.21 14.74
C VAL A 86 -2.39 10.40 15.48
N ASP A 87 -2.63 11.49 14.76
CA ASP A 87 -3.23 12.65 15.38
C ASP A 87 -4.51 12.19 16.11
N PRO A 88 -4.66 12.49 17.41
CA PRO A 88 -5.75 11.94 18.20
C PRO A 88 -7.13 12.35 17.67
N GLU A 89 -7.23 13.46 16.92
CA GLU A 89 -8.46 13.85 16.21
C GLU A 89 -8.76 12.86 15.08
N SER A 90 -7.75 12.47 14.30
CA SER A 90 -7.85 11.45 13.27
C SER A 90 -8.18 10.05 13.82
N GLU A 91 -7.60 9.66 14.96
CA GLU A 91 -7.97 8.39 15.63
C GLU A 91 -9.41 8.41 16.13
N ALA A 92 -9.81 9.52 16.76
CA ALA A 92 -11.17 9.70 17.25
C ALA A 92 -12.20 9.70 16.11
N GLU A 93 -11.87 10.33 14.97
CA GLU A 93 -12.71 10.35 13.78
C GLU A 93 -12.88 8.94 13.20
N ILE A 94 -11.79 8.20 13.04
CA ILE A 94 -11.82 6.81 12.57
C ILE A 94 -12.66 5.94 13.53
N GLN A 95 -12.46 6.11 14.84
CA GLN A 95 -13.22 5.37 15.85
C GLN A 95 -14.72 5.71 15.81
N ALA A 96 -15.07 6.99 15.63
CA ALA A 96 -16.45 7.45 15.52
C ALA A 96 -17.14 6.89 14.26
N LEU A 97 -16.43 6.90 13.13
CA LEU A 97 -16.92 6.31 11.88
C LEU A 97 -17.15 4.80 12.02
N GLN A 98 -16.24 4.08 12.67
CA GLN A 98 -16.39 2.65 12.92
C GLN A 98 -17.58 2.33 13.83
N VAL A 99 -17.80 3.13 14.88
CA VAL A 99 -18.97 2.97 15.77
C VAL A 99 -20.27 3.23 15.02
N ARG A 100 -20.34 4.32 14.24
CA ARG A 100 -21.52 4.65 13.44
C ARG A 100 -21.82 3.59 12.39
N LEU A 101 -20.80 3.07 11.71
CA LEU A 101 -20.98 2.00 10.74
C LEU A 101 -21.57 0.75 11.40
N ARG A 102 -21.04 0.37 12.57
CA ARG A 102 -21.54 -0.77 13.35
C ARG A 102 -23.01 -0.61 13.74
N ASP A 103 -23.39 0.55 14.27
CA ASP A 103 -24.77 0.87 14.63
C ASP A 103 -25.73 0.73 13.43
N ILE A 104 -25.33 1.25 12.27
CA ILE A 104 -26.08 1.11 11.02
C ILE A 104 -26.20 -0.36 10.61
N MET A 105 -25.11 -1.12 10.69
CA MET A 105 -25.10 -2.53 10.32
C MET A 105 -25.97 -3.39 11.25
N GLU A 106 -26.01 -3.07 12.54
CA GLU A 106 -26.77 -3.84 13.54
C GLU A 106 -28.27 -3.50 13.53
N HIS A 107 -28.63 -2.24 13.31
CA HIS A 107 -30.00 -1.77 13.51
C HIS A 107 -30.77 -1.40 12.23
N LYS A 108 -30.08 -1.11 11.12
CA LYS A 108 -30.72 -0.62 9.90
C LYS A 108 -30.69 -1.62 8.75
N LEU A 109 -29.77 -2.59 8.78
CA LEU A 109 -29.57 -3.56 7.71
C LEU A 109 -29.98 -4.97 8.14
N PRO A 110 -31.02 -5.58 7.51
CA PRO A 110 -31.34 -6.98 7.70
C PRO A 110 -30.14 -7.87 7.36
N ARG A 111 -29.87 -8.89 8.20
CA ARG A 111 -28.76 -9.84 8.01
C ARG A 111 -28.77 -10.55 6.66
N SER A 112 -29.94 -10.73 6.06
CA SER A 112 -30.09 -11.30 4.72
C SER A 112 -29.47 -10.45 3.61
N LEU A 113 -29.31 -9.13 3.83
CA LEU A 113 -28.76 -8.19 2.86
C LEU A 113 -27.26 -7.92 3.08
N TRP A 114 -26.66 -8.39 4.17
CA TRP A 114 -25.26 -8.09 4.50
C TRP A 114 -24.28 -8.55 3.43
N ARG A 115 -24.48 -9.76 2.88
CA ARG A 115 -23.63 -10.29 1.81
C ARG A 115 -23.73 -9.42 0.56
N THR A 116 -24.95 -9.18 0.06
CA THR A 116 -25.18 -8.40 -1.15
C THR A 116 -24.71 -6.95 -1.00
N TYR A 117 -24.89 -6.35 0.17
CA TYR A 117 -24.38 -5.02 0.47
C TYR A 117 -22.84 -5.00 0.50
N GLY A 118 -22.21 -5.99 1.14
CA GLY A 118 -20.75 -6.13 1.15
C GLY A 118 -20.17 -6.28 -0.25
N GLU A 119 -20.75 -7.13 -1.09
CA GLU A 119 -20.36 -7.35 -2.49
C GLU A 119 -20.50 -6.06 -3.32
N ALA A 120 -21.59 -5.31 -3.15
CA ALA A 120 -21.81 -4.04 -3.82
C ALA A 120 -20.79 -2.97 -3.38
N CYS A 121 -20.51 -2.87 -2.08
CA CYS A 121 -19.49 -1.96 -1.54
C CYS A 121 -18.09 -2.31 -2.04
N GLU A 122 -17.76 -3.60 -2.16
CA GLU A 122 -16.48 -4.05 -2.70
C GLU A 122 -16.36 -3.70 -4.18
N SER A 123 -17.38 -4.00 -5.00
CA SER A 123 -17.41 -3.62 -6.41
C SER A 123 -17.26 -2.11 -6.59
N PHE A 124 -18.02 -1.33 -5.81
CA PHE A 124 -17.97 0.12 -5.85
C PHE A 124 -16.59 0.66 -5.44
N ALA A 125 -15.98 0.12 -4.38
CA ALA A 125 -14.65 0.54 -3.94
C ALA A 125 -13.58 0.24 -5.01
N VAL A 126 -13.66 -0.92 -5.67
CA VAL A 126 -12.75 -1.29 -6.77
C VAL A 126 -12.93 -0.35 -7.96
N GLU A 127 -14.17 -0.07 -8.36
CA GLU A 127 -14.47 0.85 -9.48
C GLU A 127 -14.02 2.28 -9.19
N LEU A 128 -14.26 2.77 -7.97
CA LEU A 128 -13.87 4.10 -7.53
C LEU A 128 -12.34 4.23 -7.49
N ALA A 129 -11.65 3.23 -6.93
CA ALA A 129 -10.18 3.19 -6.91
C ALA A 129 -9.60 3.17 -8.33
N ALA A 130 -10.15 2.36 -9.23
CA ALA A 130 -9.75 2.33 -10.64
C ALA A 130 -10.01 3.68 -11.34
N SER A 131 -11.12 4.35 -11.02
CA SER A 131 -11.41 5.69 -11.52
C SER A 131 -10.38 6.71 -11.05
N PHE A 132 -10.00 6.68 -9.77
CA PHE A 132 -8.97 7.57 -9.22
C PHE A 132 -7.60 7.31 -9.83
N ASP A 133 -7.19 6.05 -9.97
CA ASP A 133 -5.91 5.69 -10.59
C ASP A 133 -5.84 6.22 -12.04
N ARG A 134 -6.94 6.15 -12.81
CA ARG A 134 -7.02 6.76 -14.16
C ARG A 134 -6.83 8.28 -14.14
N VAL A 135 -7.51 8.99 -13.22
CA VAL A 135 -7.39 10.45 -13.10
C VAL A 135 -5.96 10.85 -12.71
N LEU A 136 -5.31 10.08 -11.83
CA LEU A 136 -3.92 10.31 -11.44
C LEU A 136 -2.96 10.04 -12.61
N ASP A 137 -3.15 8.96 -13.37
CA ASP A 137 -2.35 8.64 -14.56
C ASP A 137 -2.52 9.73 -15.65
N GLU A 138 -3.74 10.23 -15.87
CA GLU A 138 -3.99 11.36 -16.78
C GLU A 138 -3.31 12.65 -16.31
N ALA A 139 -3.37 12.96 -15.02
CA ALA A 139 -2.69 14.12 -14.44
C ALA A 139 -1.17 13.99 -14.56
N GLN A 140 -0.61 12.81 -14.35
CA GLN A 140 0.83 12.52 -14.49
C GLN A 140 1.27 12.59 -15.95
N GLY A 141 0.52 12.01 -16.89
CA GLY A 141 0.83 12.09 -18.32
C GLY A 141 0.71 13.51 -18.90
N LYS A 142 -0.18 14.34 -18.34
CA LYS A 142 -0.30 15.77 -18.68
C LYS A 142 0.85 16.59 -18.08
N THR A 143 1.38 16.16 -16.93
CA THR A 143 2.58 16.73 -16.32
C THR A 143 3.81 16.36 -17.15
N ASP A 144 3.94 15.10 -17.58
CA ASP A 144 5.05 14.58 -18.39
C ASP A 144 5.13 15.25 -19.78
N ARG A 145 3.98 15.49 -20.44
CA ARG A 145 3.94 16.33 -21.66
C ARG A 145 4.35 17.78 -21.46
N ARG A 146 4.30 18.30 -20.23
CA ARG A 146 4.67 19.68 -19.90
C ARG A 146 6.17 19.83 -19.61
N ILE A 147 6.88 18.74 -19.33
CA ILE A 147 8.33 18.72 -19.02
C ILE A 147 9.19 18.32 -20.23
N GLY A 148 8.57 18.01 -21.38
CA GLY A 148 9.25 17.89 -22.67
C GLY A 148 9.70 19.24 -23.22
N PHE A 149 10.62 19.92 -22.53
CA PHE A 149 11.31 21.10 -23.03
C PHE A 149 12.53 20.67 -23.86
N HIS A 150 12.55 21.13 -25.10
CA HIS A 150 13.56 20.96 -26.13
C HIS A 150 14.91 21.55 -25.67
N TRP A 151 15.95 20.71 -25.60
CA TRP A 151 17.33 21.18 -25.65
C TRP A 151 17.83 20.97 -27.07
N ASN A 152 18.00 22.10 -27.77
CA ASN A 152 18.73 22.18 -29.03
C ASN A 152 20.20 22.31 -28.63
N ASP A 153 21.05 21.38 -29.09
CA ASP A 153 22.50 21.47 -28.94
C ASP A 153 23.04 22.41 -30.03
N ASP A 154 23.61 23.54 -29.59
CA ASP A 154 24.58 24.38 -30.32
C ASP A 154 25.83 24.54 -29.45
#